data_AF-A0A2N0NDQ5-F1
#
_entry.id   AF-A0A2N0NDQ5-F1
#
_cell.length_a   1.000
_cell.length_b   1.000
_cell.length_c   1.000
_cell.angle_alpha   90.00
_cell.angle_beta   90.00
_cell.angle_gamma   90.00
#
_symmetry.space_group_name_H-M   'P 1'
#
loop_
_entity.id
_entity.type
_entity.pdbx_description
1 polymer ?
#
loop_
_entity_poly.entity_id
_entity_poly.type
_entity_poly.pdbx_seq_one_letter_code
_entity_poly.pdbx_strand_id
1 'polypeptide(L)'
;YEDLTGEKPSFYHFNSEKKGWAAIIVDLDKGQAKGLSLALNSLCNSISAEQHLLYILKSCSVHFERNVRNSKYSDESKFLMRQLLKAKTKDDVDFIFEQLETIGDEKIHGK
;
A
#
# COMPACT_ATOMS: atom_id res chain seq x y z
N TYR A 1 -1.88 -17.42 25.98
CA TYR A 1 -2.18 -16.54 24.83
C TYR A 1 -1.31 -17.02 23.71
N GLU A 2 -1.90 -17.73 22.75
CA GLU A 2 -1.19 -18.29 21.60
C GLU A 2 -0.71 -17.18 20.68
N ASP A 3 0.51 -17.39 20.19
CA ASP A 3 1.29 -16.50 19.36
C ASP A 3 0.75 -16.56 17.92
N LEU A 4 0.07 -15.50 17.46
CA LEU A 4 -0.59 -15.48 16.15
C LEU A 4 0.03 -14.52 15.13
N THR A 5 1.16 -13.87 15.41
CA THR A 5 1.87 -13.10 14.38
C THR A 5 3.37 -12.99 14.69
N GLY A 6 4.07 -14.11 14.62
CA GLY A 6 5.53 -14.13 14.41
C GLY A 6 5.91 -13.90 12.93
N GLU A 7 4.95 -13.49 12.10
CA GLU A 7 5.16 -13.31 10.67
C GLU A 7 5.75 -11.93 10.36
N LYS A 8 6.80 -11.93 9.53
CA LYS A 8 7.38 -10.74 8.91
C LYS A 8 6.28 -9.91 8.25
N PRO A 9 6.44 -8.57 8.14
CA PRO A 9 5.65 -7.77 7.21
C PRO A 9 5.63 -8.46 5.84
N SER A 10 4.47 -8.99 5.46
CA SER A 10 4.26 -9.63 4.15
C SER A 10 3.45 -8.69 3.27
N PHE A 11 4.04 -8.32 2.13
CA PHE A 11 3.33 -7.60 1.09
C PHE A 11 2.66 -8.63 0.19
N TYR A 12 1.33 -8.67 0.19
CA TYR A 12 0.57 -9.54 -0.70
C TYR A 12 0.59 -8.93 -2.10
N HIS A 13 1.32 -9.55 -3.02
CA HIS A 13 1.30 -9.19 -4.43
C HIS A 13 0.22 -10.00 -5.15
N PHE A 14 -0.68 -9.33 -5.87
CA PHE A 14 -1.69 -10.02 -6.70
C PHE A 14 -1.04 -10.91 -7.78
N ASN A 15 0.20 -10.59 -8.14
CA ASN A 15 1.07 -11.44 -8.94
C ASN A 15 2.36 -11.70 -8.14
N SER A 16 2.58 -12.94 -7.70
CA SER A 16 3.77 -13.34 -6.92
C SER A 16 5.08 -13.15 -7.67
N GLU A 17 5.06 -12.96 -8.99
CA GLU A 17 6.21 -12.64 -9.83
C GLU A 17 6.55 -11.13 -9.83
N LYS A 18 5.63 -10.27 -9.38
CA LYS A 18 5.81 -8.82 -9.38
C LYS A 18 5.96 -8.30 -7.96
N LYS A 19 7.08 -7.62 -7.70
CA LYS A 19 7.38 -6.96 -6.42
C LYS A 19 7.24 -5.45 -6.53
N GLY A 20 7.11 -4.78 -5.39
CA GLY A 20 7.12 -3.31 -5.28
C GLY A 20 6.08 -2.61 -6.17
N TRP A 21 6.48 -1.51 -6.81
CA TRP A 21 5.62 -0.68 -7.68
C TRP A 21 5.04 -1.44 -8.88
N ALA A 22 5.70 -2.50 -9.37
CA ALA A 22 5.20 -3.29 -10.49
C ALA A 22 3.90 -4.07 -10.15
N ALA A 23 3.71 -4.47 -8.88
CA ALA A 23 2.46 -5.05 -8.42
C ALA A 23 1.34 -4.00 -8.35
N ILE A 24 1.68 -2.78 -7.94
CA ILE A 24 0.77 -1.62 -7.90
C ILE A 24 0.35 -1.23 -9.32
N ILE A 25 1.27 -1.22 -10.30
CA ILE A 25 0.96 -0.93 -11.71
C ILE A 25 -0.01 -1.96 -12.31
N VAL A 26 0.13 -3.24 -11.97
CA VAL A 26 -0.79 -4.27 -12.49
C VAL A 26 -2.23 -4.01 -12.10
N ASP A 27 -2.45 -3.47 -10.90
CA ASP A 27 -3.76 -3.07 -10.40
C ASP A 27 -4.21 -1.69 -10.97
N LEU A 28 -3.27 -0.88 -11.45
CA LEU A 28 -3.50 0.39 -12.15
C LEU A 28 -3.59 0.21 -13.68
N ASP A 29 -3.97 -0.97 -14.18
CA ASP A 29 -4.23 -1.16 -15.61
C ASP A 29 -5.27 -0.14 -16.08
N LYS A 30 -5.02 0.50 -17.23
CA LYS A 30 -5.92 1.54 -17.77
C LYS A 30 -7.32 1.00 -18.01
N GLY A 31 -7.46 -0.28 -18.35
CA GLY A 31 -8.74 -0.97 -18.48
C GLY A 31 -9.44 -1.14 -17.14
N GLN A 32 -8.71 -1.55 -16.09
CA GLN A 32 -9.24 -1.66 -14.73
C GLN A 32 -9.65 -0.30 -14.15
N ALA A 33 -8.80 0.73 -14.27
CA ALA A 33 -9.12 2.08 -13.83
C ALA A 33 -10.37 2.62 -14.54
N LYS A 34 -10.49 2.38 -15.86
CA LYS A 34 -11.68 2.71 -16.64
C LYS A 34 -12.91 1.92 -16.18
N GLY A 35 -12.78 0.62 -15.94
CA GLY A 35 -13.87 -0.23 -15.46
C GLY A 35 -14.39 0.20 -14.09
N LEU A 36 -13.49 0.43 -13.14
CA LEU A 36 -13.80 0.94 -11.80
C LEU A 36 -14.48 2.32 -11.90
N SER A 37 -13.94 3.22 -12.72
CA SER A 37 -14.50 4.54 -12.95
C SER A 37 -15.93 4.49 -13.50
N LEU A 38 -16.20 3.62 -14.48
CA LEU A 38 -17.54 3.41 -15.03
C LEU A 38 -18.51 2.84 -13.99
N ALA A 39 -18.07 1.85 -13.21
CA ALA A 39 -18.87 1.27 -12.14
C ALA A 39 -19.25 2.32 -11.08
N LEU A 40 -18.30 3.13 -10.64
CA LEU A 40 -18.54 4.19 -9.64
C LEU A 40 -19.48 5.28 -10.17
N ASN A 41 -19.27 5.71 -11.42
CA ASN A 41 -20.15 6.68 -12.07
C ASN A 41 -21.58 6.15 -12.24
N SER A 42 -21.76 4.83 -12.40
CA SER A 42 -23.09 4.21 -12.45
C SER A 42 -23.80 4.22 -11.08
N LEU A 43 -23.05 4.13 -9.98
CA LEU A 43 -23.58 4.16 -8.61
C LEU A 43 -23.87 5.59 -8.14
N CYS A 44 -23.08 6.56 -8.61
CA CYS A 44 -23.21 7.96 -8.25
C CYS A 44 -22.70 8.82 -9.40
N ASN A 45 -23.63 9.40 -10.16
CA ASN A 45 -23.31 10.24 -11.32
C ASN A 45 -23.25 11.74 -10.99
N SER A 46 -23.39 12.11 -9.71
CA SER A 46 -23.37 13.51 -9.26
C SER A 46 -21.96 14.10 -9.18
N ILE A 47 -20.93 13.27 -9.32
CA ILE A 47 -19.52 13.66 -9.35
C ILE A 47 -18.81 12.96 -10.51
N SER A 48 -17.71 13.53 -10.98
CA SER A 48 -16.98 12.99 -12.12
C SER A 48 -16.28 11.66 -11.78
N ALA A 49 -16.05 10.87 -12.83
CA ALA A 49 -15.16 9.71 -12.82
C ALA A 49 -13.82 9.97 -12.10
N GLU A 50 -13.20 11.12 -12.35
CA GLU A 50 -11.94 11.53 -11.73
C GLU A 50 -12.12 11.84 -10.24
N GLN A 51 -13.20 12.52 -9.86
CA GLN A 51 -13.51 12.81 -8.46
C GLN A 51 -13.75 11.53 -7.65
N HIS A 52 -14.42 10.53 -8.24
CA HIS A 52 -14.56 9.20 -7.65
C HIS A 52 -13.21 8.54 -7.35
N LEU A 53 -12.33 8.50 -8.35
CA LEU A 53 -10.99 7.94 -8.17
C LEU A 53 -10.18 8.70 -7.12
N LEU A 54 -10.28 10.03 -7.11
CA LEU A 54 -9.63 10.88 -6.10
C LEU A 54 -10.16 10.59 -4.69
N TYR A 55 -11.46 10.38 -4.51
CA TYR A 55 -12.05 10.06 -3.20
C TYR A 55 -11.67 8.66 -2.73
N ILE A 56 -11.59 7.69 -3.63
CA ILE A 56 -11.06 6.36 -3.32
C ILE A 56 -9.61 6.48 -2.87
N LEU A 57 -8.77 7.19 -3.62
CA LEU A 57 -7.37 7.37 -3.25
C LEU A 57 -7.24 8.02 -1.86
N LYS A 58 -8.01 9.08 -1.59
CA LYS A 58 -8.06 9.70 -0.25
C LYS A 58 -8.48 8.72 0.83
N SER A 59 -9.53 7.93 0.59
CA SER A 59 -10.00 6.91 1.53
C SER A 59 -8.92 5.85 1.78
N CYS A 60 -8.27 5.35 0.74
CA CYS A 60 -7.16 4.40 0.83
C CYS A 60 -6.00 4.97 1.66
N SER A 61 -5.60 6.22 1.43
CA SER A 61 -4.54 6.87 2.22
C SER A 61 -4.91 6.99 3.70
N VAL A 62 -6.16 7.35 4.03
CA VAL A 62 -6.63 7.40 5.42
C VAL A 62 -6.61 6.01 6.08
N HIS A 63 -7.06 4.99 5.37
CA HIS A 63 -7.03 3.61 5.86
C HIS A 63 -5.60 3.10 6.04
N PHE A 64 -4.72 3.39 5.09
CA PHE A 64 -3.30 3.06 5.16
C PHE A 64 -2.65 3.70 6.40
N GLU A 65 -2.82 5.01 6.61
CA GLU A 65 -2.28 5.69 7.80
C GLU A 65 -2.83 5.13 9.12
N ARG A 66 -4.12 4.79 9.16
CA ARG A 66 -4.73 4.14 10.32
C ARG A 66 -4.09 2.77 10.58
N ASN A 67 -3.84 1.98 9.54
CA ASN A 67 -3.20 0.68 9.64
C ASN A 67 -1.74 0.81 10.09
N VAL A 68 -0.97 1.73 9.52
CA VAL A 68 0.42 2.00 9.92
C VAL A 68 0.48 2.42 11.39
N ARG A 69 -0.39 3.35 11.82
CA ARG A 69 -0.45 3.81 13.22
C ARG A 69 -0.73 2.67 14.20
N ASN A 70 -1.66 1.79 13.84
CA ASN A 70 -2.12 0.70 14.72
C ASN A 70 -1.23 -0.56 14.62
N SER A 71 -0.30 -0.61 13.67
CA SER A 71 0.61 -1.75 13.50
C SER A 71 1.65 -1.85 14.62
N LYS A 72 2.20 -3.05 14.79
CA LYS A 72 3.31 -3.32 15.72
C LYS A 72 4.70 -3.08 15.11
N TYR A 73 4.77 -2.55 13.88
CA TYR A 73 6.04 -2.27 13.21
C TYR A 73 6.88 -1.25 13.99
N SER A 74 8.20 -1.32 13.80
CA SER A 74 9.14 -0.35 14.35
C SER A 74 8.84 1.07 13.87
N ASP A 75 9.26 2.08 14.64
CA ASP A 75 9.06 3.48 14.25
C ASP A 75 9.76 3.82 12.93
N GLU A 76 10.90 3.16 12.65
CA GLU A 76 11.62 3.26 11.39
C GLU A 76 10.80 2.69 10.21
N SER A 77 10.25 1.48 10.37
CA SER A 77 9.36 0.89 9.36
C SER A 77 8.13 1.76 9.14
N LYS A 78 7.51 2.28 10.20
CA LYS A 78 6.36 3.20 10.11
C LYS A 78 6.73 4.50 9.41
N PHE A 79 7.92 5.03 9.65
CA PHE A 79 8.41 6.23 8.96
C PHE A 79 8.51 6.01 7.46
N LEU A 80 9.13 4.90 7.04
CA LEU A 80 9.28 4.54 5.62
C LEU A 80 7.93 4.24 4.95
N MET A 81 7.04 3.50 5.62
CA MET A 81 5.68 3.26 5.13
C MET A 81 4.95 4.58 4.84
N ARG A 82 5.08 5.60 5.69
CA ARG A 82 4.51 6.93 5.43
C ARG A 82 5.17 7.69 4.29
N GLN A 83 6.43 7.39 3.96
CA GLN A 83 7.07 7.97 2.78
C GLN A 83 6.47 7.44 1.47
N LEU A 84 5.87 6.24 1.46
CA LEU A 84 5.17 5.73 0.27
C LEU A 84 4.07 6.68 -0.21
N LEU A 85 3.36 7.35 0.71
CA LEU A 85 2.33 8.33 0.37
C LEU A 85 2.90 9.65 -0.19
N LYS A 86 4.20 9.89 -0.03
CA LYS A 86 4.90 11.12 -0.45
C LYS A 86 5.81 10.91 -1.64
N ALA A 87 6.09 9.67 -2.00
CA ALA A 87 6.90 9.29 -3.15
C ALA A 87 6.31 9.89 -4.42
N LYS A 88 7.18 10.49 -5.25
CA LYS A 88 6.76 11.16 -6.50
C LYS A 88 7.18 10.40 -7.74
N THR A 89 8.20 9.56 -7.60
CA THR A 89 8.77 8.78 -8.69
C THR A 89 8.70 7.29 -8.37
N LYS A 90 8.80 6.48 -9.42
CA LYS A 90 8.95 5.03 -9.29
C LYS A 90 10.18 4.69 -8.45
N ASP A 91 11.30 5.37 -8.72
CA ASP A 91 12.57 5.13 -8.03
C ASP A 91 12.46 5.41 -6.53
N ASP A 92 11.70 6.43 -6.12
CA ASP A 92 11.39 6.69 -4.71
C ASP A 92 10.64 5.50 -4.09
N VAL A 93 9.63 4.98 -4.78
CA VAL A 93 8.80 3.86 -4.29
C VAL A 93 9.64 2.58 -4.18
N ASP A 94 10.40 2.25 -5.22
CA ASP A 94 11.24 1.05 -5.24
C ASP A 94 12.32 1.12 -4.14
N PHE A 95 12.96 2.27 -3.97
CA PHE A 95 13.92 2.50 -2.88
C PHE A 95 13.30 2.31 -1.49
N ILE A 96 12.09 2.81 -1.26
CA ILE A 96 11.38 2.63 0.02
C ILE A 96 11.06 1.15 0.26
N PHE A 97 10.63 0.41 -0.77
CA PHE A 97 10.39 -1.03 -0.65
C PHE A 97 11.67 -1.80 -0.33
N GLU A 98 12.78 -1.50 -1.01
CA GLU A 98 14.09 -2.09 -0.70
C GLU A 98 14.47 -1.83 0.75
N GLN A 99 14.30 -0.60 1.25
CA GLN A 99 14.57 -0.29 2.65
C GLN A 99 13.69 -1.12 3.60
N LEU A 100 12.38 -1.21 3.33
CA LEU A 100 11.47 -2.00 4.14
C LEU A 100 11.80 -3.51 4.13
N GLU A 101 12.31 -4.04 3.02
CA GLU A 101 12.79 -5.43 2.93
C GLU A 101 14.11 -5.65 3.71
N THR A 102 14.97 -4.63 3.75
CA THR A 102 16.27 -4.68 4.45
C THR A 102 16.16 -4.49 5.95
N ILE A 103 15.10 -3.85 6.47
CA ILE A 103 14.83 -3.70 7.92
C ILE A 103 14.37 -5.03 8.53
N GLY A 104 14.96 -6.15 8.11
CA GLY A 104 14.78 -7.44 8.75
C GLY A 104 14.93 -7.27 10.26
N ASP A 105 13.86 -7.56 10.99
CA ASP A 105 13.76 -7.47 12.45
C ASP A 105 14.79 -8.37 13.15
N GLU A 106 16.08 -7.99 13.17
CA GLU A 106 17.12 -8.62 13.98
C GLU A 106 16.86 -8.46 15.49
N LYS A 107 15.76 -7.80 15.88
CA LYS A 107 15.31 -7.65 17.28
C LYS A 107 14.07 -8.44 17.66
N ILE A 108 13.68 -9.48 16.90
CA ILE A 108 12.65 -10.46 17.31
C ILE A 108 13.30 -11.82 17.68
N HIS A 109 14.58 -11.83 18.06
CA HIS A 109 15.19 -12.96 18.77
C HIS A 109 15.58 -12.51 20.17
N GLY A 110 14.55 -12.35 21.00
CA GLY A 110 14.64 -12.07 22.43
C GLY A 110 13.89 -13.12 23.23
N LYS A 111 14.18 -14.40 22.97
CA LYS A 111 14.20 -15.50 23.95
C LYS A 111 14.79 -16.76 23.33
#